data_AF-A0A1E7F3X8-F1
#
_entry.id   AF-A0A1E7F3X8-F1
#
_cell.length_a   1.000
_cell.length_b   1.000
_cell.length_c   1.000
_cell.angle_alpha   90.00
_cell.angle_beta   90.00
_cell.angle_gamma   90.00
#
_symmetry.space_group_name_H-M   'P 1'
#
loop_
_entity.id
_entity.type
_entity.pdbx_description
1 polymer ?
#
loop_
_entity_poly.entity_id
_entity_poly.type
_entity_poly.pdbx_seq_one_letter_code
_entity_poly.pdbx_strand_id
1 'polypeptide(L)'
;MKEFLYLGFGGVVAQCEWVFWEAVGLLVGSLGVVSLSVHTIPNQTIMTFCMIPFSFGIALAIRMGISLPISVKRTKILVIFVLFFSMVVFGLVSIGVYIYRRSIVALFTSNQEVQELAELIFVKVALFNFNIAIFAILAGIATGLGKQWLLGIINFIFLWIFGLPIIYYKSIVCDGGLNAVWYWMNIPYLGMNITLCILFSYLDWYKIQKQIINNENNNNNNEEEVEEE
;
A
#
# COMPACT_ATOMS: atom_id res chain seq x y z
N MET A 1 18.89 19.46 6.88
CA MET A 1 18.50 19.42 5.45
C MET A 1 18.82 18.09 4.75
N LYS A 2 20.04 17.53 4.87
CA LYS A 2 20.42 16.24 4.23
C LYS A 2 19.53 15.05 4.65
N GLU A 3 19.21 14.95 5.93
CA GLU A 3 18.38 13.85 6.46
C GLU A 3 16.91 13.94 6.00
N PHE A 4 16.36 15.16 5.96
CA PHE A 4 15.04 15.42 5.37
C PHE A 4 14.98 15.04 3.88
N LEU A 5 15.99 15.43 3.09
CA LEU A 5 16.06 15.07 1.67
C LEU A 5 16.20 13.56 1.47
N TYR A 6 17.00 12.89 2.31
CA TYR A 6 17.18 11.44 2.25
C TYR A 6 15.87 10.71 2.55
N LEU A 7 15.16 11.08 3.61
CA LEU A 7 13.85 10.50 3.95
C LEU A 7 12.79 10.83 2.90
N GLY A 8 12.78 12.06 2.39
CA GLY A 8 11.87 12.52 1.35
C GLY A 8 12.04 11.74 0.05
N PHE A 9 13.29 11.52 -0.39
CA PHE A 9 13.55 10.72 -1.58
C PHE A 9 13.13 9.25 -1.39
N GLY A 10 13.40 8.67 -0.21
CA GLY A 10 12.88 7.33 0.14
C GLY A 10 11.35 7.27 0.09
N GLY A 11 10.67 8.34 0.51
CA GLY A 11 9.22 8.47 0.39
C GLY A 11 8.74 8.53 -1.07
N VAL A 12 9.41 9.28 -1.94
CA VAL A 12 9.10 9.31 -3.39
C VAL A 12 9.25 7.92 -4.01
N VAL A 13 10.32 7.19 -3.66
CA VAL A 13 10.51 5.80 -4.12
C VAL A 13 9.40 4.90 -3.58
N ALA A 14 8.95 5.08 -2.34
CA ALA A 14 7.81 4.34 -1.81
C ALA A 14 6.50 4.60 -2.57
N GLN A 15 6.32 5.78 -3.16
CA GLN A 15 5.18 6.12 -4.03
C GLN A 15 5.27 5.54 -5.44
N CYS A 16 6.28 4.73 -5.77
CA CYS A 16 6.38 4.05 -7.08
C CYS A 16 5.19 3.13 -7.38
N GLU A 17 4.40 2.80 -6.36
CA GLU A 17 3.16 2.05 -6.47
C GLU A 17 2.13 2.75 -7.37
N TRP A 18 1.96 4.08 -7.23
CA TRP A 18 1.03 4.84 -8.06
C TRP A 18 1.42 4.82 -9.53
N VAL A 19 2.72 4.91 -9.79
CA VAL A 19 3.26 4.81 -11.14
C VAL A 19 3.05 3.40 -11.70
N PHE A 20 3.15 2.37 -10.86
CA PHE A 20 2.85 0.98 -11.24
C PHE A 20 1.38 0.81 -11.64
N TRP A 21 0.43 1.43 -10.93
CA TRP A 21 -0.99 1.42 -11.30
C TRP A 21 -1.23 1.99 -12.70
N GLU A 22 -0.64 3.13 -13.00
CA GLU A 22 -0.74 3.75 -14.34
C GLU A 22 -0.08 2.87 -15.41
N ALA A 23 1.05 2.24 -15.12
CA ALA A 23 1.70 1.29 -16.02
C ALA A 23 0.82 0.07 -16.32
N VAL A 24 0.13 -0.47 -15.31
CA VAL A 24 -0.86 -1.54 -15.50
C VAL A 24 -2.05 -1.05 -16.33
N GLY A 25 -2.53 0.18 -16.10
CA GLY A 25 -3.59 0.80 -16.91
C GLY A 25 -3.21 0.90 -18.39
N LEU A 26 -1.99 1.35 -18.70
CA LEU A 26 -1.45 1.39 -20.07
C LEU A 26 -1.36 -0.02 -20.69
N LEU A 27 -0.92 -1.01 -19.91
CA LEU A 27 -0.85 -2.39 -20.35
C LEU A 27 -2.24 -2.96 -20.65
N VAL A 28 -3.24 -2.69 -19.82
CA VAL A 28 -4.63 -3.07 -20.10
C VAL A 28 -5.16 -2.33 -21.34
N GLY A 29 -4.75 -1.09 -21.57
CA GLY A 29 -5.07 -0.34 -22.78
C GLY A 29 -4.63 -1.05 -24.06
N SER A 30 -3.50 -1.77 -24.03
CA SER A 30 -3.03 -2.58 -25.16
C SER A 30 -3.91 -3.80 -25.46
N LEU A 31 -4.72 -4.26 -24.49
CA LEU A 31 -5.68 -5.36 -24.66
C LEU A 31 -6.99 -4.92 -25.34
N GLY A 32 -7.12 -3.63 -25.66
CA GLY A 32 -8.26 -3.06 -26.38
C GLY A 32 -9.21 -2.23 -25.52
N VAL A 33 -10.09 -1.49 -26.21
CA VAL A 33 -10.97 -0.46 -25.62
C VAL A 33 -11.99 -1.04 -24.62
N VAL A 34 -12.49 -2.25 -24.88
CA VAL A 34 -13.44 -2.93 -23.99
C VAL A 34 -12.76 -3.30 -22.67
N SER A 35 -11.57 -3.93 -22.73
CA SER A 35 -10.79 -4.28 -21.54
C SER A 35 -10.42 -3.05 -20.70
N LEU A 36 -10.03 -1.95 -21.35
CA LEU A 36 -9.73 -0.71 -20.66
C LEU A 36 -10.97 -0.13 -19.97
N SER A 37 -12.10 -0.07 -20.67
CA SER A 37 -13.38 0.39 -20.10
C SER A 37 -13.83 -0.44 -18.90
N VAL A 38 -13.58 -1.75 -18.93
CA VAL A 38 -13.90 -2.63 -17.80
C VAL A 38 -12.95 -2.40 -16.63
N HIS A 39 -11.66 -2.11 -16.89
CA HIS A 39 -10.66 -1.86 -15.84
C HIS A 39 -10.85 -0.54 -15.09
N THR A 40 -11.36 0.50 -15.77
CA THR A 40 -11.58 1.81 -15.12
C THR A 40 -12.63 1.74 -14.00
N ILE A 41 -13.64 0.88 -14.12
CA ILE A 41 -14.71 0.73 -13.12
C ILE A 41 -14.15 0.25 -11.76
N PRO A 42 -13.44 -0.90 -11.67
CA PRO A 42 -12.74 -1.28 -10.45
C PRO A 42 -11.69 -0.28 -10.01
N ASN A 43 -10.96 0.35 -10.94
CA ASN A 43 -9.92 1.30 -10.58
C ASN A 43 -10.50 2.47 -9.77
N GLN A 44 -11.58 3.09 -10.26
CA GLN A 44 -12.28 4.17 -9.55
C GLN A 44 -12.85 3.71 -8.21
N THR A 45 -13.38 2.48 -8.18
CA THR A 45 -13.90 1.85 -6.97
C THR A 45 -12.79 1.73 -5.91
N ILE A 46 -11.64 1.16 -6.27
CA ILE A 46 -10.50 1.00 -5.36
C ILE A 46 -10.00 2.36 -4.89
N MET A 47 -9.83 3.34 -5.79
CA MET A 47 -9.33 4.67 -5.42
C MET A 47 -10.23 5.39 -4.41
N THR A 48 -11.54 5.14 -4.47
CA THR A 48 -12.49 5.69 -3.51
C THR A 48 -12.35 5.00 -2.15
N PHE A 49 -12.27 3.66 -2.12
CA PHE A 49 -12.23 2.90 -0.87
C PHE A 49 -10.84 2.89 -0.20
N CYS A 50 -9.75 2.98 -0.97
CA CYS A 50 -8.38 2.88 -0.44
C CYS A 50 -7.93 4.12 0.34
N MET A 51 -8.56 5.27 0.13
CA MET A 51 -8.22 6.51 0.86
C MET A 51 -8.46 6.38 2.37
N ILE A 52 -9.44 5.59 2.79
CA ILE A 52 -9.74 5.36 4.21
C ILE A 52 -8.60 4.57 4.88
N PRO A 53 -8.16 3.40 4.37
CA PRO A 53 -6.97 2.71 4.90
C PRO A 53 -5.70 3.57 4.91
N PHE A 54 -5.43 4.31 3.84
CA PHE A 54 -4.26 5.20 3.79
C PHE A 54 -4.32 6.29 4.87
N SER A 55 -5.50 6.83 5.14
CA SER A 55 -5.70 7.79 6.23
C SER A 55 -5.41 7.18 7.60
N PHE A 56 -5.82 5.93 7.84
CA PHE A 56 -5.49 5.19 9.06
C PHE A 56 -3.98 4.96 9.18
N GLY A 57 -3.31 4.61 8.07
CA GLY A 57 -1.86 4.44 8.02
C GLY A 57 -1.11 5.73 8.36
N ILE A 58 -1.54 6.87 7.83
CA ILE A 58 -0.95 8.19 8.13
C ILE A 58 -1.16 8.55 9.61
N ALA A 59 -2.39 8.38 10.13
CA ALA A 59 -2.69 8.65 11.53
C ALA A 59 -1.87 7.76 12.48
N LEU A 60 -1.68 6.48 12.11
CA LEU A 60 -0.81 5.54 12.81
C LEU A 60 0.64 6.02 12.80
N ALA A 61 1.17 6.44 11.66
CA ALA A 61 2.54 6.93 11.54
C ALA A 61 2.81 8.12 12.48
N ILE A 62 1.88 9.10 12.53
CA ILE A 62 1.96 10.26 13.43
C ILE A 62 1.97 9.81 14.89
N ARG A 63 1.03 8.93 15.28
CA ARG A 63 0.95 8.38 16.64
C ARG A 63 2.20 7.59 17.02
N MET A 64 2.79 6.86 16.07
CA MET A 64 4.03 6.13 16.29
C MET A 64 5.21 7.07 16.52
N GLY A 65 5.33 8.14 15.73
CA GLY A 65 6.38 9.15 15.92
C GLY A 65 6.39 9.74 17.32
N ILE A 66 5.21 9.97 17.92
CA ILE A 66 5.09 10.51 19.27
C ILE A 66 5.30 9.44 20.37
N SER A 67 4.76 8.23 20.17
CA SER A 67 4.75 7.20 21.22
C SER A 67 6.05 6.37 21.30
N LEU A 68 6.75 6.22 20.17
CA LEU A 68 7.93 5.38 20.06
C LEU A 68 9.11 5.85 20.95
N PRO A 69 9.42 7.15 21.06
CA PRO A 69 10.44 7.64 21.99
C PRO A 69 10.09 7.39 23.46
N ILE A 70 8.80 7.39 23.81
CA ILE A 70 8.32 7.22 25.19
C ILE A 70 8.31 5.75 25.61
N SER A 71 7.70 4.87 24.80
CA SER A 71 7.56 3.46 25.14
C SER A 71 7.28 2.57 23.94
N VAL A 72 8.27 1.76 23.57
CA VAL A 72 8.16 0.73 22.53
C VAL A 72 6.99 -0.23 22.78
N LYS A 73 6.76 -0.65 24.04
CA LYS A 73 5.68 -1.59 24.37
C LYS A 73 4.30 -1.00 24.06
N ARG A 74 4.07 0.28 24.41
CA ARG A 74 2.80 0.96 24.11
C ARG A 74 2.60 1.13 22.60
N THR A 75 3.64 1.50 21.87
CA THR A 75 3.59 1.64 20.41
C THR A 75 3.27 0.31 19.73
N LYS A 76 3.90 -0.80 20.16
CA LYS A 76 3.61 -2.14 19.61
C LYS A 76 2.15 -2.55 19.83
N ILE A 77 1.59 -2.32 21.02
CA ILE A 77 0.18 -2.63 21.31
C ILE A 77 -0.74 -1.78 20.42
N LEU A 78 -0.44 -0.48 20.27
CA LEU A 78 -1.21 0.41 19.40
C LEU A 78 -1.20 -0.09 17.95
N VAL A 79 -0.01 -0.47 17.45
CA VAL A 79 0.15 -0.98 16.07
C VAL A 79 -0.65 -2.27 15.86
N ILE A 80 -0.56 -3.23 16.78
CA ILE A 80 -1.32 -4.49 16.70
C ILE A 80 -2.82 -4.21 16.72
N PHE A 81 -3.28 -3.32 17.61
CA PHE A 81 -4.69 -2.96 17.69
C PHE A 81 -5.19 -2.30 16.40
N VAL A 82 -4.46 -1.32 15.86
CA VAL A 82 -4.83 -0.63 14.62
C VAL A 82 -4.80 -1.58 13.43
N LEU A 83 -3.80 -2.46 13.34
CA LEU A 83 -3.71 -3.47 12.29
C LEU A 83 -4.93 -4.41 12.33
N PHE A 84 -5.23 -4.98 13.51
CA PHE A 84 -6.38 -5.89 13.68
C PHE A 84 -7.71 -5.18 13.40
N PHE A 85 -7.91 -3.99 13.95
CA PHE A 85 -9.11 -3.19 13.72
C PHE A 85 -9.29 -2.86 12.25
N SER A 86 -8.22 -2.45 11.57
CA SER A 86 -8.23 -2.16 10.13
C SER A 86 -8.55 -3.42 9.31
N MET A 87 -7.97 -4.58 9.64
CA MET A 87 -8.28 -5.84 8.97
C MET A 87 -9.76 -6.21 9.09
N VAL A 88 -10.37 -6.01 10.27
CA VAL A 88 -11.81 -6.28 10.46
C VAL A 88 -12.66 -5.30 9.64
N VAL A 89 -12.40 -4.00 9.76
CA VAL A 89 -13.19 -2.96 9.07
C VAL A 89 -13.06 -3.10 7.55
N PHE A 90 -11.85 -3.20 7.03
CA PHE A 90 -11.63 -3.32 5.58
C PHE A 90 -11.98 -4.70 5.03
N GLY A 91 -11.93 -5.74 5.86
CA GLY A 91 -12.52 -7.05 5.54
C GLY A 91 -14.03 -6.94 5.31
N LEU A 92 -14.76 -6.26 6.20
CA LEU A 92 -16.19 -6.00 6.03
C LEU A 92 -16.49 -5.14 4.78
N VAL A 93 -15.67 -4.11 4.51
CA VAL A 93 -15.80 -3.30 3.29
C VAL A 93 -15.57 -4.15 2.03
N SER A 94 -14.55 -5.00 2.02
CA SER A 94 -14.26 -5.91 0.91
C SER A 94 -15.41 -6.89 0.66
N ILE A 95 -16.01 -7.44 1.74
CA ILE A 95 -17.21 -8.28 1.64
C ILE A 95 -18.39 -7.48 1.07
N GLY A 96 -18.58 -6.24 1.50
CA GLY A 96 -19.58 -5.33 0.94
C GLY A 96 -19.38 -5.11 -0.56
N VAL A 97 -18.16 -4.80 -1.00
CA VAL A 97 -17.82 -4.65 -2.43
C VAL A 97 -18.14 -5.92 -3.21
N TYR A 98 -17.89 -7.11 -2.65
CA TYR A 98 -18.22 -8.38 -3.29
C TYR A 98 -19.73 -8.62 -3.41
N ILE A 99 -20.50 -8.34 -2.35
CA ILE A 99 -21.97 -8.53 -2.33
C ILE A 99 -22.65 -7.54 -3.27
N TYR A 100 -22.28 -6.26 -3.19
CA TYR A 100 -22.88 -5.18 -3.97
C TYR A 100 -22.23 -4.98 -5.34
N ARG A 101 -21.38 -5.91 -5.81
CA ARG A 101 -20.64 -5.77 -7.08
C ARG A 101 -21.52 -5.43 -8.27
N ARG A 102 -22.71 -6.05 -8.37
CA ARG A 102 -23.64 -5.80 -9.48
C ARG A 102 -24.15 -4.36 -9.47
N SER A 103 -24.56 -3.89 -8.30
CA SER A 103 -25.04 -2.52 -8.10
C SER A 103 -23.93 -1.51 -8.37
N ILE A 104 -22.70 -1.79 -7.91
CA ILE A 104 -21.55 -0.91 -8.16
C ILE A 104 -21.29 -0.83 -9.66
N VAL A 105 -21.16 -1.96 -10.36
CA VAL A 105 -20.90 -1.99 -11.80
C VAL A 105 -22.02 -1.30 -12.59
N ALA A 106 -23.28 -1.52 -12.22
CA ALA A 106 -24.43 -0.90 -12.87
C ALA A 106 -24.48 0.64 -12.75
N LEU A 107 -23.81 1.22 -11.75
CA LEU A 107 -23.70 2.68 -11.63
C LEU A 107 -22.76 3.28 -12.69
N PHE A 108 -21.78 2.52 -13.17
CA PHE A 108 -20.79 3.03 -14.13
C PHE A 108 -21.16 2.74 -15.58
N THR A 109 -21.91 1.68 -15.85
CA THR A 109 -22.25 1.30 -17.23
C THR A 109 -23.61 0.61 -17.33
N SER A 110 -24.31 0.90 -18.43
CA SER A 110 -25.55 0.22 -18.83
C SER A 110 -25.32 -0.84 -19.91
N ASN A 111 -24.08 -1.03 -20.39
CA ASN A 111 -23.76 -2.05 -21.38
C ASN A 111 -23.61 -3.42 -20.71
N GLN A 112 -24.47 -4.35 -21.09
CA GLN A 112 -24.55 -5.69 -20.51
C GLN A 112 -23.26 -6.52 -20.68
N GLU A 113 -22.56 -6.40 -21.81
CA GLU A 113 -21.30 -7.11 -22.06
C GLU A 113 -20.19 -6.64 -21.09
N VAL A 114 -20.13 -5.34 -20.84
CA VAL A 114 -19.18 -4.73 -19.88
C VAL A 114 -19.56 -5.12 -18.44
N GLN A 115 -20.86 -5.20 -18.14
CA GLN A 115 -21.33 -5.61 -16.81
C GLN A 115 -20.92 -7.04 -16.47
N GLU A 116 -21.17 -7.99 -17.37
CA GLU A 116 -20.85 -9.40 -17.14
C GLU A 116 -19.35 -9.62 -16.92
N LEU A 117 -18.50 -8.97 -17.73
CA LEU A 117 -17.05 -9.07 -17.58
C LEU A 117 -16.55 -8.38 -16.31
N ALA A 118 -17.09 -7.21 -15.96
CA ALA A 118 -16.75 -6.50 -14.73
C ALA A 118 -17.14 -7.32 -13.49
N GLU A 119 -18.33 -7.95 -13.47
CA GLU A 119 -18.77 -8.78 -12.34
C GLU A 119 -17.80 -9.93 -12.04
N LEU A 120 -17.24 -10.58 -13.07
CA LEU A 120 -16.24 -11.65 -12.92
C LEU A 120 -14.91 -11.15 -12.35
N ILE A 121 -14.56 -9.91 -12.67
CA ILE A 121 -13.34 -9.26 -12.19
C ILE A 121 -13.51 -8.77 -10.76
N PHE A 122 -14.71 -8.32 -10.39
CA PHE A 122 -15.00 -7.75 -9.07
C PHE A 122 -14.70 -8.70 -7.91
N VAL A 123 -14.75 -10.02 -8.14
CA VAL A 123 -14.30 -11.01 -7.15
C VAL A 123 -12.81 -10.84 -6.80
N LYS A 124 -11.97 -10.63 -7.82
CA LYS A 124 -10.54 -10.40 -7.69
C LYS A 124 -10.24 -9.00 -7.15
N VAL A 125 -11.09 -8.03 -7.47
CA VAL A 125 -11.04 -6.65 -6.97
C VAL A 125 -11.33 -6.60 -5.48
N ALA A 126 -12.30 -7.37 -4.98
CA ALA A 126 -12.59 -7.44 -3.56
C ALA A 126 -11.39 -7.96 -2.76
N LEU A 127 -10.74 -9.03 -3.25
CA LEU A 127 -9.49 -9.53 -2.66
C LEU A 127 -8.37 -8.48 -2.71
N PHE A 128 -8.24 -7.79 -3.83
CA PHE A 128 -7.27 -6.72 -3.98
C PHE A 128 -7.52 -5.58 -2.99
N ASN A 129 -8.78 -5.18 -2.80
CA ASN A 129 -9.18 -4.13 -1.87
C ASN A 129 -8.78 -4.45 -0.42
N PHE A 130 -8.82 -5.73 -0.04
CA PHE A 130 -8.31 -6.17 1.25
C PHE A 130 -6.77 -6.11 1.33
N ASN A 131 -6.09 -6.56 0.28
CA ASN A 131 -4.61 -6.52 0.22
C ASN A 131 -4.07 -5.09 0.29
N ILE A 132 -4.65 -4.15 -0.46
CA ILE A 132 -4.21 -2.75 -0.46
C ILE A 132 -4.47 -2.08 0.89
N ALA A 133 -5.55 -2.45 1.57
CA ALA A 133 -5.86 -1.92 2.90
C ALA A 133 -4.80 -2.35 3.94
N ILE A 134 -4.35 -3.60 3.90
CA ILE A 134 -3.25 -4.07 4.76
C ILE A 134 -1.96 -3.33 4.42
N PHE A 135 -1.66 -3.20 3.14
CA PHE A 135 -0.47 -2.49 2.66
C PHE A 135 -0.44 -1.05 3.17
N ALA A 136 -1.56 -0.33 3.12
CA ALA A 136 -1.66 1.05 3.59
C ALA A 136 -1.29 1.20 5.07
N ILE A 137 -1.70 0.26 5.93
CA ILE A 137 -1.33 0.26 7.35
C ILE A 137 0.16 -0.07 7.53
N LEU A 138 0.69 -1.06 6.79
CA LEU A 138 2.11 -1.42 6.83
C LEU A 138 3.02 -0.28 6.33
N ALA A 139 2.60 0.45 5.30
CA ALA A 139 3.27 1.65 4.83
C ALA A 139 3.25 2.75 5.90
N GLY A 140 2.14 2.89 6.63
CA GLY A 140 2.06 3.75 7.82
C GLY A 140 3.04 3.35 8.92
N ILE A 141 3.19 2.06 9.21
CA ILE A 141 4.16 1.53 10.18
C ILE A 141 5.59 1.83 9.72
N ALA A 142 5.91 1.59 8.44
CA ALA A 142 7.22 1.91 7.87
C ALA A 142 7.54 3.40 8.03
N THR A 143 6.55 4.26 7.79
CA THR A 143 6.64 5.71 7.93
C THR A 143 6.90 6.10 9.39
N GLY A 144 6.12 5.56 10.32
CA GLY A 144 6.27 5.82 11.75
C GLY A 144 7.60 5.33 12.33
N LEU A 145 8.25 4.34 11.71
CA LEU A 145 9.57 3.83 12.08
C LEU A 145 10.73 4.52 11.34
N GLY A 146 10.44 5.47 10.44
CA GLY A 146 11.46 6.13 9.60
C GLY A 146 12.12 5.20 8.58
N LYS A 147 11.49 4.08 8.22
CA LYS A 147 12.01 3.07 7.28
C LYS A 147 11.40 3.19 5.88
N GLN A 148 11.29 4.43 5.38
CA GLN A 148 10.76 4.74 4.03
C GLN A 148 11.54 4.06 2.92
N TRP A 149 12.88 4.09 2.99
CA TRP A 149 13.74 3.45 1.99
C TRP A 149 13.51 1.96 1.87
N LEU A 150 13.32 1.29 3.00
CA LEU A 150 13.04 -0.14 3.03
C LEU A 150 11.68 -0.43 2.37
N LEU A 151 10.65 0.36 2.69
CA LEU A 151 9.34 0.28 2.04
C LEU A 151 9.48 0.47 0.52
N GLY A 152 10.18 1.51 0.08
CA GLY A 152 10.39 1.80 -1.32
C GLY A 152 11.14 0.70 -2.08
N ILE A 153 12.20 0.13 -1.50
CA ILE A 153 12.94 -0.97 -2.11
C ILE A 153 12.05 -2.22 -2.26
N ILE A 154 11.27 -2.55 -1.22
CA ILE A 154 10.34 -3.69 -1.26
C ILE A 154 9.28 -3.46 -2.33
N ASN A 155 8.65 -2.28 -2.36
CA ASN A 155 7.66 -1.93 -3.38
C ASN A 155 8.25 -2.05 -4.79
N PHE A 156 9.45 -1.51 -5.00
CA PHE A 156 10.11 -1.55 -6.29
C PHE A 156 10.39 -2.97 -6.75
N ILE A 157 10.98 -3.81 -5.89
CA ILE A 157 11.30 -5.20 -6.22
C ILE A 157 10.03 -5.98 -6.57
N PHE A 158 9.03 -5.97 -5.69
CA PHE A 158 7.84 -6.79 -5.90
C PHE A 158 6.98 -6.30 -7.06
N LEU A 159 6.78 -4.99 -7.23
CA LEU A 159 5.90 -4.46 -8.27
C LEU A 159 6.59 -4.39 -9.63
N TRP A 160 7.83 -3.90 -9.69
CA TRP A 160 8.50 -3.64 -10.96
C TRP A 160 9.33 -4.80 -11.46
N ILE A 161 10.08 -5.48 -10.57
CA ILE A 161 10.97 -6.59 -11.00
C ILE A 161 10.15 -7.87 -11.19
N PHE A 162 9.19 -8.14 -10.31
CA PHE A 162 8.37 -9.35 -10.39
C PHE A 162 6.97 -9.11 -10.94
N GLY A 163 6.25 -8.12 -10.42
CA GLY A 163 4.84 -7.89 -10.73
C GLY A 163 4.59 -7.58 -12.19
N LEU A 164 5.19 -6.50 -12.71
CA LEU A 164 4.94 -6.03 -14.07
C LEU A 164 5.33 -7.07 -15.14
N PRO A 165 6.51 -7.73 -15.08
CA PRO A 165 6.87 -8.76 -16.06
C PRO A 165 5.95 -9.97 -16.02
N ILE A 166 5.54 -10.42 -14.81
CA ILE A 166 4.61 -11.55 -14.67
C ILE A 166 3.24 -11.19 -15.22
N ILE A 167 2.73 -9.99 -14.90
CA ILE A 167 1.45 -9.50 -15.43
C ILE A 167 1.50 -9.45 -16.95
N TYR A 168 2.53 -8.82 -17.53
CA TYR A 168 2.72 -8.72 -18.98
C TYR A 168 2.77 -10.10 -19.66
N TYR A 169 3.60 -11.00 -19.13
CA TYR A 169 3.73 -12.34 -19.70
C TYR A 169 2.40 -13.11 -19.65
N LYS A 170 1.67 -13.04 -18.54
CA LYS A 170 0.44 -13.81 -18.36
C LYS A 170 -0.78 -13.20 -19.05
N SER A 171 -0.84 -11.88 -19.18
CA SER A 171 -1.98 -11.22 -19.83
C SER A 171 -1.85 -11.15 -21.35
N ILE A 172 -0.65 -10.87 -21.87
CA ILE A 172 -0.41 -10.65 -23.30
C ILE A 172 0.17 -11.91 -23.94
N VAL A 173 1.28 -12.45 -23.42
CA VAL A 173 1.98 -13.57 -24.09
C VAL A 173 1.21 -14.89 -23.97
N CYS A 174 0.52 -15.11 -22.85
CA CYS A 174 -0.34 -16.28 -22.65
C CYS A 174 -1.82 -16.04 -23.00
N ASP A 175 -2.17 -14.91 -23.63
CA ASP A 175 -3.56 -14.54 -23.97
C ASP A 175 -4.55 -14.61 -22.80
N GLY A 176 -4.08 -14.36 -21.57
CA GLY A 176 -4.92 -14.40 -20.36
C GLY A 176 -5.85 -13.19 -20.21
N GLY A 177 -5.62 -12.12 -21.00
CA GLY A 177 -6.44 -10.92 -21.04
C GLY A 177 -6.58 -10.22 -19.69
N LEU A 178 -7.69 -9.50 -19.52
CA LEU A 178 -7.95 -8.68 -18.33
C LEU A 178 -8.09 -9.51 -17.04
N ASN A 179 -8.60 -10.74 -17.16
CA ASN A 179 -8.75 -11.65 -16.01
C ASN A 179 -7.38 -12.04 -15.42
N ALA A 180 -6.38 -12.28 -16.27
CA ALA A 180 -5.03 -12.57 -15.82
C ALA A 180 -4.38 -11.35 -15.15
N VAL A 181 -4.59 -10.14 -15.67
CA VAL A 181 -4.07 -8.91 -15.05
C VAL A 181 -4.51 -8.81 -13.59
N TRP A 182 -5.82 -8.90 -13.33
CA TRP A 182 -6.36 -8.78 -11.97
C TRP A 182 -5.97 -9.93 -11.05
N TYR A 183 -5.79 -11.14 -11.57
CA TYR A 183 -5.31 -12.27 -10.78
C TYR A 183 -3.84 -12.08 -10.37
N TRP A 184 -2.97 -11.81 -11.34
CA TRP A 184 -1.54 -11.69 -11.10
C TRP A 184 -1.16 -10.42 -10.36
N MET A 185 -1.95 -9.35 -10.46
CA MET A 185 -1.74 -8.12 -9.69
C MET A 185 -1.88 -8.34 -8.18
N ASN A 186 -2.67 -9.30 -7.72
CA ASN A 186 -2.80 -9.58 -6.28
C ASN A 186 -1.54 -10.22 -5.66
N ILE A 187 -0.78 -11.00 -6.43
CA ILE A 187 0.33 -11.82 -5.92
C ILE A 187 1.51 -10.97 -5.42
N PRO A 188 2.02 -9.96 -6.16
CA PRO A 188 3.05 -9.05 -5.68
C PRO A 188 2.66 -8.33 -4.38
N TYR A 189 1.43 -7.82 -4.30
CA TYR A 189 0.92 -7.13 -3.12
C TYR A 189 0.85 -8.04 -1.89
N LEU A 190 0.40 -9.28 -2.07
CA LEU A 190 0.42 -10.26 -1.00
C LEU A 190 1.84 -10.54 -0.53
N GLY A 191 2.79 -10.71 -1.46
CA GLY A 191 4.21 -10.90 -1.16
C GLY A 191 4.82 -9.72 -0.39
N MET A 192 4.49 -8.49 -0.80
CA MET A 192 4.91 -7.27 -0.10
C MET A 192 4.36 -7.22 1.32
N ASN A 193 3.06 -7.48 1.49
CA ASN A 193 2.40 -7.49 2.80
C ASN A 193 3.05 -8.49 3.75
N ILE A 194 3.28 -9.72 3.28
CA ILE A 194 3.95 -10.77 4.08
C ILE A 194 5.36 -10.34 4.45
N THR A 195 6.13 -9.82 3.49
CA THR A 195 7.52 -9.39 3.71
C THR A 195 7.60 -8.27 4.73
N LEU A 196 6.75 -7.25 4.61
CA LEU A 196 6.68 -6.13 5.55
C LEU A 196 6.24 -6.58 6.95
N CYS A 197 5.23 -7.44 7.05
CA CYS A 197 4.79 -8.03 8.32
C CYS A 197 5.92 -8.79 9.01
N ILE A 198 6.63 -9.65 8.28
CA ILE A 198 7.77 -10.41 8.81
C ILE A 198 8.84 -9.44 9.29
N LEU A 199 9.22 -8.47 8.46
CA LEU A 199 10.29 -7.54 8.78
C LEU A 199 9.97 -6.71 10.02
N PHE A 200 8.78 -6.14 10.13
CA PHE A 200 8.39 -5.36 11.33
C PHE A 200 8.28 -6.21 12.60
N SER A 201 8.03 -7.52 12.45
CA SER A 201 8.02 -8.46 13.58
C SER A 201 9.43 -8.77 14.10
N TYR A 202 10.42 -8.89 13.19
CA TYR A 202 11.82 -9.15 13.55
C TYR A 202 12.63 -7.89 13.85
N LEU A 203 12.13 -6.72 13.48
CA LEU A 203 12.82 -5.46 13.74
C LEU A 203 12.96 -5.24 15.25
N ASP A 204 14.11 -4.73 15.69
CA ASP A 204 14.31 -4.33 17.08
C ASP A 204 13.89 -2.86 17.28
N TRP A 205 12.69 -2.69 17.81
CA TRP A 205 12.10 -1.39 18.04
C TRP A 205 12.80 -0.64 19.18
N TYR A 206 13.44 -1.34 20.13
CA TYR A 206 14.22 -0.71 21.19
C TYR A 206 15.51 -0.11 20.66
N LYS A 207 16.16 -0.78 19.70
CA LYS A 207 17.31 -0.22 19.00
C LYS A 207 16.94 1.06 18.24
N ILE A 208 15.77 1.09 17.60
CA ILE A 208 15.27 2.28 16.90
C ILE A 208 14.96 3.41 17.88
N GLN A 209 14.28 3.12 18.99
CA GLN A 209 14.03 4.10 20.05
C GLN A 209 15.34 4.72 20.55
N LYS A 210 16.37 3.89 20.80
CA LYS A 210 17.68 4.37 21.26
C LYS A 210 18.37 5.28 20.22
N GLN A 211 18.23 4.97 18.93
CA GLN A 211 18.75 5.83 17.86
C GLN A 211 18.05 7.19 17.83
N ILE A 212 16.73 7.21 18.00
CA ILE A 212 15.96 8.46 18.03
C ILE A 212 16.39 9.33 19.21
N ILE A 213 16.45 8.77 20.42
CA ILE A 213 16.86 9.50 21.63
C ILE A 213 18.29 10.04 21.52
N ASN A 214 19.22 9.24 20.97
CA ASN A 214 20.60 9.69 20.78
C ASN A 214 20.70 10.84 19.76
N ASN A 215 19.90 10.80 18.69
CA ASN A 215 19.89 11.87 17.69
C ASN A 215 19.29 13.17 18.26
N GLU A 216 18.24 13.08 19.09
CA GLU A 216 17.69 14.24 19.80
C GLU A 216 18.71 14.87 20.75
N ASN A 217 19.38 14.06 21.57
CA ASN A 217 20.40 14.55 22.50
C ASN A 217 21.57 15.23 21.77
N ASN A 218 22.03 14.65 20.65
CA ASN A 218 23.12 15.25 19.86
C ASN A 218 22.71 16.58 19.22
N ASN A 219 21.45 16.72 18.80
CA ASN A 219 20.97 17.99 18.24
C ASN A 219 20.87 19.07 19.31
N ASN A 220 20.34 18.74 20.51
CA ASN A 220 20.25 19.70 21.61
C ASN A 220 21.64 20.19 22.06
N ASN A 221 22.63 19.29 22.15
CA ASN A 221 24.00 19.68 22.51
C ASN A 221 24.62 20.62 21.46
N ASN A 222 24.37 20.40 20.17
CA ASN A 222 24.86 21.28 19.12
C ASN A 222 24.15 22.65 19.10
N GLU A 223 22.88 22.72 19.54
CA GLU A 223 22.14 23.98 19.67
C GLU A 223 22.66 24.79 20.88
N GLU A 224 22.93 24.13 22.01
CA GLU A 224 23.55 24.76 23.20
C GLU A 224 24.96 25.29 22.89
N GLU A 225 25.80 24.54 22.15
CA GLU A 225 27.13 25.01 21.72
C GLU A 225 27.08 26.23 20.78
N VAL A 226 26.00 26.39 20.00
CA VAL A 226 25.82 27.54 19.09
C VAL A 226 25.24 28.76 19.82
N GLU A 227 24.52 28.57 20.93
CA GLU A 227 24.03 29.68 21.77
C GLU A 227 25.12 30.25 22.70
N GLU A 228 26.19 29.49 22.97
CA GLU A 228 27.32 29.93 23.81
C GLU A 228 28.45 30.68 23.07
N GLU A 229 28.44 30.71 21.73
CA GLU A 229 29.38 31.51 20.87
C GLU A 229 28.82 32.89 20.46
#